data_AF-A0A932SDV1-F1
#
_entry.id   AF-A0A932SDV1-F1
#
_cell.length_a   1.000
_cell.length_b   1.000
_cell.length_c   1.000
_cell.angle_alpha   90.00
_cell.angle_beta   90.00
_cell.angle_gamma   90.00
#
_symmetry.space_group_name_H-M   'P 1'
#
loop_
_entity.id
_entity.type
_entity.pdbx_description
1 polymer ?
#
loop_
_entity_poly.entity_id
_entity_poly.type
_entity_poly.pdbx_seq_one_letter_code
_entity_poly.pdbx_strand_id
1 'polypeptide(L)' 'MEKPFRLHILLSPPEGGVKHASIIRCDQVKSVSVQRFSEKWGEVKASTMQDVDYISRRILGL' A
#
# COMPACT_ATOMS: atom_id res chain seq x y z
N MET A 1 -2.21 26.72 -0.65
CA MET A 1 -2.36 25.74 -1.75
C MET A 1 -2.39 24.36 -1.13
N GLU A 2 -3.57 23.74 -1.05
CA GLU A 2 -3.67 22.34 -0.62
C GLU A 2 -3.06 21.46 -1.72
N LYS A 3 -2.05 20.65 -1.37
CA LYS A 3 -1.50 19.65 -2.29
C LYS A 3 -2.57 18.60 -2.58
N PRO A 4 -2.70 18.13 -3.84
CA PRO A 4 -3.62 17.05 -4.15
C PRO A 4 -3.30 15.82 -3.30
N PHE A 5 -4.29 15.33 -2.57
CA PHE A 5 -4.16 14.14 -1.74
C PHE A 5 -4.00 12.92 -2.66
N ARG A 6 -2.82 12.29 -2.63
CA ARG A 6 -2.59 11.06 -3.38
C ARG A 6 -3.06 9.87 -2.55
N LEU A 7 -4.02 9.13 -3.11
CA LEU A 7 -4.53 7.87 -2.55
C LEU A 7 -3.59 6.69 -2.82
N HIS A 8 -2.61 6.87 -3.70
CA HIS A 8 -1.73 5.82 -4.19
C HIS A 8 -0.28 6.10 -3.84
N ILE A 9 0.43 5.05 -3.41
CA ILE A 9 1.85 5.08 -3.10
C ILE A 9 2.58 4.34 -4.22
N LEU A 10 3.61 4.95 -4.79
CA LEU A 10 4.47 4.31 -5.77
C LEU A 10 5.36 3.29 -5.07
N LEU A 11 5.44 2.08 -5.62
CA LEU A 11 6.30 1.00 -5.13
C LEU A 11 7.25 0.59 -6.25
N SER A 12 8.56 0.76 -6.02
CA SER A 12 9.58 0.39 -6.99
C SER A 12 10.23 -0.95 -6.62
N PRO A 13 10.52 -1.84 -7.58
CA PRO A 13 11.33 -3.02 -7.33
C PRO A 13 12.66 -2.66 -6.64
N PRO A 14 13.15 -3.48 -5.69
CA PRO A 14 12.64 -4.79 -5.27
C PRO A 14 11.67 -4.74 -4.07
N GLU A 15 11.22 -3.55 -3.66
CA GLU A 15 10.48 -3.37 -2.41
C GLU A 15 9.14 -4.13 -2.42
N GLY A 16 8.80 -4.81 -1.33
CA GLY A 16 7.61 -5.67 -1.27
C GLY A 16 7.69 -6.91 -2.17
N GLY A 17 8.85 -7.21 -2.78
CA GLY A 17 9.04 -8.37 -3.67
C GLY A 17 8.46 -8.16 -5.07
N VAL A 18 8.07 -6.94 -5.44
CA VAL A 18 7.53 -6.67 -6.77
C VAL A 18 8.61 -6.73 -7.84
N LYS A 19 8.27 -7.29 -9.01
CA LYS A 19 9.18 -7.39 -10.17
C LYS A 19 9.09 -6.19 -11.12
N HIS A 20 8.02 -5.40 -11.01
CA HIS A 20 7.76 -4.22 -11.84
C HIS A 20 7.33 -3.04 -10.98
N ALA A 21 7.54 -1.82 -11.49
CA ALA A 21 7.00 -0.61 -10.89
C ALA A 21 5.49 -0.77 -10.69
N SER A 22 5.05 -0.56 -9.45
CA SER A 22 3.71 -0.88 -8.99
C SER A 22 3.15 0.25 -8.14
N ILE A 23 1.88 0.16 -7.77
CA ILE A 23 1.24 1.10 -6.85
C ILE A 23 0.49 0.36 -5.74
N ILE A 24 0.54 0.89 -4.53
CA ILE A 24 -0.35 0.49 -3.44
C ILE A 24 -1.60 1.36 -3.53
N ARG A 25 -2.76 0.72 -3.69
CA ARG A 25 -4.07 1.37 -3.82
C ARG A 25 -4.79 1.41 -2.48
N CYS A 26 -4.56 2.46 -1.68
CA CYS A 26 -5.21 2.61 -0.38
C CYS A 26 -6.74 2.83 -0.48
N ASP A 27 -7.27 3.12 -1.68
CA ASP A 27 -8.70 3.23 -1.96
C ASP A 27 -9.40 1.88 -2.19
N GLN A 28 -8.66 0.77 -2.26
CA GLN A 28 -9.18 -0.57 -2.58
C GLN A 28 -8.95 -1.57 -1.44
N VAL A 29 -9.11 -1.13 -0.19
CA VAL A 29 -9.02 -2.02 0.99
C VAL A 29 -10.16 -3.04 0.95
N LYS A 30 -9.81 -4.31 1.15
CA LYS A 30 -10.78 -5.43 1.17
C LYS A 30 -10.39 -6.48 2.20
N SER A 31 -11.40 -7.09 2.81
CA SER A 31 -11.22 -8.29 3.61
C SER A 31 -11.09 -9.50 2.67
N VAL A 32 -10.08 -10.34 2.90
CA VAL A 32 -9.84 -11.58 2.15
C VAL A 32 -9.53 -12.71 3.13
N SER A 33 -9.96 -13.94 2.80
CA SER A 33 -9.59 -15.14 3.60
C SER A 33 -8.08 -15.38 3.52
N VAL A 34 -7.48 -15.79 4.63
CA VAL A 34 -6.05 -16.16 4.70
C VAL A 34 -5.70 -17.27 3.69
N GLN A 35 -6.67 -18.14 3.37
CA GLN A 35 -6.51 -19.22 2.39
C GLN A 35 -6.33 -18.73 0.95
N ARG A 36 -6.56 -17.44 0.67
CA ARG A 36 -6.33 -16.84 -0.66
C ARG A 36 -4.85 -16.52 -0.92
N PHE A 37 -4.01 -16.49 0.11
CA PHE A 37 -2.58 -16.21 -0.05
C PHE A 37 -1.83 -17.50 -0.40
N SER A 38 -0.98 -17.45 -1.43
CA SER A 38 -0.14 -18.57 -1.86
C SER A 38 1.25 -18.56 -1.22
N GLU A 39 1.92 -17.41 -1.24
CA GLU A 39 3.29 -17.22 -0.72
C GLU A 39 3.54 -15.77 -0.30
N LYS A 40 4.53 -15.53 0.57
CA LYS A 40 5.00 -14.18 0.93
C LYS A 40 6.07 -13.74 -0.07
N TRP A 41 5.83 -12.68 -0.83
CA TRP A 41 6.81 -12.15 -1.81
C TRP A 41 7.91 -11.30 -1.19
N GLY A 42 7.62 -10.61 -0.10
CA GLY A 42 8.57 -9.71 0.55
C GLY A 42 7.91 -8.83 1.59
N GLU A 43 8.55 -7.71 1.85
CA GLU A 43 8.10 -6.71 2.81
C GLU A 43 8.40 -5.31 2.30
N VAL A 44 7.50 -4.37 2.58
CA VAL A 44 7.72 -2.96 2.26
C VAL A 44 8.57 -2.31 3.34
N LYS A 45 9.21 -1.18 3.02
CA LYS A 45 9.95 -0.42 4.04
C LYS A 45 8.99 0.14 5.08
N ALA A 46 9.51 0.38 6.27
CA ALA A 46 8.77 1.04 7.35
C ALA A 46 8.19 2.40 6.91
N SER A 47 8.94 3.19 6.15
CA SER A 47 8.48 4.48 5.60
C SER A 47 7.26 4.31 4.68
N THR A 48 7.27 3.29 3.83
CA THR A 48 6.16 2.99 2.93
C THR A 48 4.93 2.55 3.72
N MET A 49 5.11 1.76 4.79
CA MET A 49 4.01 1.39 5.68
C MET A 49 3.45 2.59 6.46
N GLN A 50 4.29 3.55 6.84
CA GLN A 50 3.84 4.81 7.46
C GLN A 50 2.97 5.62 6.50
N ASP A 51 3.35 5.70 5.22
CA ASP A 51 2.53 6.35 4.19
C ASP A 51 1.19 5.62 4.01
N VAL A 52 1.19 4.28 4.04
CA VAL A 52 -0.04 3.46 3.97
C VAL A 52 -0.96 3.76 5.14
N ASP A 53 -0.45 3.78 6.38
CA ASP A 53 -1.25 4.10 7.58
C ASP A 53 -1.84 5.50 7.50
N TYR A 54 -1.02 6.50 7.16
CA TYR A 54 -1.46 7.90 7.01
C TYR A 54 -2.59 8.04 5.99
N ILE A 55 -2.45 7.45 4.79
CA ILE A 55 -3.47 7.54 3.74
C ILE A 55 -4.71 6.74 4.14
N SER A 56 -4.55 5.55 4.71
CA SER A 56 -5.68 4.68 5.08
C SER A 56 -6.55 5.33 6.16
N ARG A 57 -5.96 5.94 7.18
CA ARG A 57 -6.71 6.70 8.20
C ARG A 57 -7.53 7.82 7.59
N ARG A 58 -6.95 8.57 6.65
CA ARG A 58 -7.67 9.65 5.95
C ARG A 58 -8.84 9.15 5.09
N ILE A 59 -8.70 8.00 4.43
CA ILE A 59 -9.79 7.38 3.65
C ILE A 59 -10.90 6.85 4.57
N LEU A 60 -10.53 6.31 5.73
CA LEU A 60 -11.45 5.72 6.69
C LEU A 60 -12.05 6.74 7.68
N GLY A 61 -11.57 7.98 7.70
CA GLY A 61 -12.02 9.02 8.63
C GLY A 61 -11.54 8.81 10.07
N LEU A 62 -10.34 8.24 10.24
CA LEU A 62 -9.69 7.92 11.52
C LEU A 62 -8.56 8.89 11.89
#